data_AF-A0A212S740-F1
#
_entry.id   AF-A0A212S740-F1
#
_cell.length_a   1.000
_cell.length_b   1.000
_cell.length_c   1.000
_cell.angle_alpha   90.00
_cell.angle_beta   90.00
_cell.angle_gamma   90.00
#
_symmetry.space_group_name_H-M   'P 1'
#
loop_
_entity.id
_entity.type
_entity.pdbx_description
1 polymer ?
#
loop_
_entity_poly.entity_id
_entity_poly.type
_entity_poly.pdbx_seq_one_letter_code
_entity_poly.pdbx_strand_id
1 'polypeptide(L)'
;MAGHAALNDLPAEEWEFAEWRRARVNLDCHIEAHDFLYSVLYSRMLRLFADLAIAHGNARYPRLLRSIVRAKLLIPDDWEPEALRPEQARDLLEIVEERVLDRAAPHRSQERHAVAGPG
;
A
#
# COMPACT_ATOMS: atom_id res chain seq x y z
N MET A 1 -25.14 -19.32 14.14
CA MET A 1 -25.49 -18.38 13.06
C MET A 1 -24.73 -17.08 13.31
N ALA A 2 -23.47 -17.00 12.87
CA ALA A 2 -22.63 -15.83 13.09
C ALA A 2 -23.05 -14.71 12.13
N GLY A 3 -23.47 -13.57 12.68
CA GLY A 3 -23.82 -12.39 11.91
C GLY A 3 -22.58 -11.83 11.22
N HIS A 4 -22.65 -11.67 9.90
CA HIS A 4 -21.69 -10.84 9.19
C HIS A 4 -21.82 -9.41 9.73
N ALA A 5 -20.72 -8.81 10.18
CA ALA A 5 -20.69 -7.41 10.57
C ALA A 5 -21.26 -6.59 9.40
N ALA A 6 -22.37 -5.88 9.65
CA ALA A 6 -22.98 -5.01 8.66
C ALA A 6 -21.90 -4.03 8.20
N LEU A 7 -21.63 -4.00 6.89
CA LEU A 7 -20.84 -2.94 6.28
C LEU A 7 -21.53 -1.62 6.66
N ASN A 8 -20.75 -0.65 7.17
CA ASN A 8 -21.28 0.67 7.50
C ASN A 8 -22.06 1.24 6.30
N ASP A 9 -23.08 2.04 6.59
CA ASP A 9 -23.82 2.76 5.55
C ASP A 9 -22.86 3.55 4.67
N LEU A 10 -23.10 3.50 3.36
CA LEU A 10 -22.32 4.29 2.40
C LEU A 10 -22.50 5.78 2.73
N PRO A 11 -21.44 6.59 2.62
CA PRO A 11 -21.54 8.02 2.87
C PRO A 11 -22.59 8.67 1.95
N ALA A 12 -23.23 9.73 2.46
CA ALA A 12 -24.28 10.45 1.74
C ALA A 12 -23.75 11.21 0.52
N GLU A 13 -22.47 11.60 0.55
CA GLU A 13 -21.77 12.14 -0.60
C GLU A 13 -20.86 11.07 -1.22
N GLU A 14 -20.87 10.98 -2.55
CA GLU A 14 -20.12 10.00 -3.32
C GLU A 14 -18.60 10.20 -3.23
N TRP A 15 -18.15 11.40 -2.84
CA TRP A 15 -16.74 11.76 -2.73
C TRP A 15 -16.51 12.86 -1.68
N GLU A 16 -15.29 12.94 -1.14
CA GLU A 16 -14.83 14.00 -0.23
C GLU A 16 -13.50 14.56 -0.77
N PHE A 17 -13.30 15.88 -0.71
CA PHE A 17 -12.05 16.52 -1.15
C PHE A 17 -10.95 16.35 -0.09
N ALA A 18 -9.78 15.86 -0.51
CA ALA A 18 -8.56 15.87 0.30
C ALA A 18 -7.53 16.85 -0.28
N GLU A 19 -6.89 17.67 0.56
CA GLU A 19 -5.82 18.56 0.15
C GLU A 19 -4.45 17.86 0.23
N TRP A 20 -3.71 17.84 -0.88
CA TRP A 20 -2.38 17.24 -0.92
C TRP A 20 -1.35 18.15 -0.24
N ARG A 21 -0.94 17.81 0.98
CA ARG A 21 0.20 18.50 1.63
C ARG A 21 1.51 18.01 0.99
N ARG A 22 2.14 18.87 0.21
CA ARG A 22 3.32 18.60 -0.63
C ARG A 22 4.48 17.97 0.17
N ALA A 23 4.90 16.76 -0.20
CA ALA A 23 6.12 16.12 0.29
C ALA A 23 7.29 16.34 -0.67
N ARG A 24 8.47 16.68 -0.13
CA ARG A 24 9.72 16.81 -0.88
C ARG A 24 10.29 15.42 -1.19
N VAL A 25 9.99 14.94 -2.40
CA VAL A 25 10.68 13.88 -3.20
C VAL A 25 10.85 12.49 -2.57
N ASN A 26 10.44 11.50 -3.36
CA ASN A 26 10.49 10.03 -3.21
C ASN A 26 9.55 9.38 -2.18
N LEU A 27 8.66 8.57 -2.76
CA LEU A 27 7.82 7.51 -2.23
C LEU A 27 6.78 7.80 -1.12
N ASP A 28 6.85 8.88 -0.35
CA ASP A 28 5.88 9.06 0.74
C ASP A 28 5.12 10.40 0.66
N CYS A 29 4.04 10.42 -0.11
CA CYS A 29 3.02 11.46 -0.03
C CYS A 29 2.23 11.32 1.28
N HIS A 30 1.64 12.40 1.79
CA HIS A 30 0.74 12.31 2.94
C HIS A 30 -0.66 12.74 2.51
N ILE A 31 -1.65 11.91 2.81
CA ILE A 31 -3.07 12.29 2.70
C ILE A 31 -3.60 12.53 4.11
N GLU A 32 -4.41 13.57 4.26
CA GLU A 32 -5.12 13.89 5.50
C GLU A 32 -6.52 13.28 5.42
N ALA A 33 -6.88 12.45 6.39
CA ALA A 33 -8.22 11.89 6.53
C ALA A 33 -8.61 11.87 8.01
N HIS A 34 -9.76 12.45 8.36
CA HIS A 34 -10.23 12.58 9.75
C HIS A 34 -9.16 13.14 10.71
N ASP A 35 -8.46 14.20 10.33
CA ASP A 35 -7.35 14.84 11.08
C ASP A 35 -6.08 13.96 11.26
N PHE A 36 -6.00 12.79 10.61
CA PHE A 36 -4.82 11.93 10.61
C PHE A 36 -4.07 12.02 9.28
N LEU A 37 -2.73 12.09 9.37
CA LEU A 37 -1.85 11.98 8.21
C LEU A 37 -1.45 10.53 7.96
N TYR A 38 -1.76 10.05 6.76
CA TYR A 38 -1.35 8.72 6.29
C TYR A 38 -0.23 8.86 5.27
N SER A 39 0.89 8.18 5.50
CA SER A 39 1.94 8.04 4.49
C SER A 39 1.46 7.11 3.37
N VAL A 40 1.58 7.60 2.15
CA VAL A 40 1.06 7.02 0.92
C VAL A 40 2.19 6.86 -0.08
N LEU A 41 2.34 5.64 -0.57
CA LEU A 41 3.12 5.38 -1.77
C LEU A 41 2.32 5.77 -3.00
N TYR A 42 2.52 7.00 -3.46
CA TYR A 42 1.97 7.45 -4.74
C TYR A 42 2.97 7.12 -5.85
N SER A 43 2.53 6.37 -6.86
CA SER A 43 3.38 5.96 -7.98
C SER A 43 2.67 6.09 -9.31
N ARG A 44 3.25 6.87 -10.23
CA ARG A 44 2.84 6.82 -11.66
C ARG A 44 3.19 5.44 -12.23
N MET A 45 2.24 4.75 -12.82
CA MET A 45 2.40 3.35 -13.26
C MET A 45 3.59 3.15 -14.21
N LEU A 46 3.79 4.06 -15.18
CA LEU A 46 4.92 4.00 -16.09
C LEU A 46 6.29 4.01 -15.37
N ARG A 47 6.41 4.82 -14.31
CA ARG A 47 7.64 4.91 -13.52
C ARG A 47 7.83 3.66 -12.66
N LEU A 48 6.75 3.18 -12.04
CA LEU A 48 6.76 1.93 -11.27
C LEU A 48 7.26 0.77 -12.12
N PHE A 49 6.73 0.60 -13.33
CA PHE A 49 7.17 -0.48 -14.23
C PHE A 49 8.61 -0.33 -14.71
N ALA A 50 9.09 0.90 -14.93
CA ALA A 50 10.48 1.13 -15.29
C ALA A 50 11.41 0.70 -14.13
N ASP A 51 11.08 1.06 -12.90
CA ASP A 51 11.85 0.69 -11.71
C ASP A 51 11.85 -0.82 -11.49
N LEU A 52 10.71 -1.49 -11.67
CA LEU A 52 10.59 -2.94 -11.56
C LEU A 52 11.42 -3.65 -12.64
N ALA A 53 11.34 -3.20 -13.89
CA ALA A 53 12.14 -3.74 -14.99
C ALA A 53 13.66 -3.61 -14.72
N ILE A 54 14.11 -2.47 -14.20
CA ILE A 54 15.51 -2.27 -13.78
C ILE A 54 15.87 -3.21 -12.63
N ALA A 55 14.97 -3.36 -11.65
CA ALA A 55 15.20 -4.17 -10.45
C ALA A 55 15.31 -5.67 -10.75
N HIS A 56 14.57 -6.15 -11.75
CA HIS A 56 14.68 -7.51 -12.29
C HIS A 56 16.08 -7.78 -12.86
N GLY A 57 16.67 -6.80 -13.58
CA GLY A 57 17.99 -6.92 -14.21
C GLY A 57 19.20 -6.85 -13.26
N ASN A 58 19.01 -6.49 -11.99
CA ASN A 58 20.12 -6.26 -11.05
C ASN A 58 19.92 -6.89 -9.65
N ALA A 59 19.05 -7.90 -9.54
CA ALA A 59 18.74 -8.63 -8.30
C ALA A 59 18.18 -7.74 -7.16
N ARG A 60 17.66 -6.55 -7.46
CA ARG A 60 17.04 -5.65 -6.47
C ARG A 60 15.53 -5.82 -6.36
N TYR A 61 14.92 -6.61 -7.26
CA TYR A 61 13.49 -6.82 -7.30
C TYR A 61 12.89 -7.20 -5.94
N PRO A 62 13.41 -8.19 -5.17
CA PRO A 62 12.82 -8.56 -3.89
C PRO A 62 12.84 -7.43 -2.85
N ARG A 63 13.86 -6.55 -2.92
CA ARG A 63 13.98 -5.40 -2.01
C ARG A 63 12.96 -4.32 -2.36
N LEU A 64 12.81 -4.02 -3.65
CA LEU A 64 11.84 -3.05 -4.15
C LEU A 64 10.40 -3.53 -3.89
N LEU A 65 10.10 -4.79 -4.21
CA LEU A 65 8.80 -5.41 -3.94
C LEU A 65 8.45 -5.32 -2.46
N ARG A 66 9.38 -5.69 -1.56
CA ARG A 66 9.15 -5.58 -0.11
C ARG A 66 8.88 -4.15 0.35
N SER A 67 9.54 -3.13 -0.24
CA SER A 67 9.24 -1.74 0.11
C SER A 67 7.84 -1.31 -0.35
N ILE A 68 7.41 -1.75 -1.53
CA ILE A 68 6.07 -1.46 -2.06
C ILE A 68 4.99 -2.17 -1.26
N VAL A 69 5.17 -3.45 -0.94
CA VAL A 69 4.21 -4.27 -0.20
C VAL A 69 3.96 -3.72 1.21
N ARG A 70 5.01 -3.24 1.89
CA ARG A 70 4.90 -2.69 3.26
C ARG A 70 4.29 -1.29 3.33
N ALA A 71 4.11 -0.60 2.20
CA ALA A 71 3.45 0.71 2.19
C ALA A 71 2.03 0.58 2.72
N LYS A 72 1.63 1.41 3.69
CA LYS A 72 0.28 1.34 4.30
C LYS A 72 -0.83 1.60 3.27
N LEU A 73 -0.58 2.57 2.39
CA LEU A 73 -1.44 2.89 1.24
C LEU A 73 -0.57 2.99 -0.02
N LEU A 74 -1.00 2.36 -1.11
CA LEU A 74 -0.38 2.43 -2.42
C LEU A 74 -1.43 2.96 -3.39
N ILE A 75 -1.13 4.06 -4.07
CA ILE A 75 -1.99 4.66 -5.11
C ILE A 75 -1.21 4.56 -6.43
N PRO A 76 -1.49 3.52 -7.24
CA PRO A 76 -1.01 3.46 -8.61
C PRO A 76 -1.85 4.39 -9.47
N ASP A 77 -1.23 5.41 -10.03
CA ASP A 77 -1.87 6.45 -10.84
C ASP A 77 -1.39 6.42 -12.29
N ASP A 78 -2.11 7.08 -13.19
CA ASP A 78 -1.90 7.08 -14.64
C ASP A 78 -1.93 5.67 -15.24
N TRP A 79 -3.02 4.94 -14.97
CA TRP A 79 -3.40 3.78 -15.80
C TRP A 79 -3.74 4.31 -17.19
N GLU A 80 -2.74 4.46 -18.05
CA GLU A 80 -2.97 4.85 -19.43
C GLU A 80 -3.94 3.86 -20.12
N PRO A 81 -4.66 4.30 -21.16
CA PRO A 81 -5.59 3.43 -21.89
C PRO A 81 -4.89 2.27 -22.65
N GLU A 82 -3.56 2.28 -22.74
CA GLU A 82 -2.78 1.22 -23.38
C GLU A 82 -2.76 -0.05 -22.52
N ALA A 83 -2.93 -1.21 -23.15
CA ALA A 83 -2.93 -2.49 -22.43
C ALA A 83 -1.57 -2.76 -21.76
N LEU A 84 -1.62 -3.27 -20.52
CA LEU A 84 -0.41 -3.70 -19.82
C LEU A 84 0.27 -4.85 -20.56
N ARG A 85 1.61 -4.79 -20.64
CA ARG A 85 2.40 -5.94 -21.11
C ARG A 85 2.29 -7.09 -20.11
N PRO A 86 2.45 -8.36 -20.53
CA PRO A 86 2.33 -9.52 -19.65
C PRO A 86 3.22 -9.45 -18.40
N GLU A 87 4.44 -8.91 -18.53
CA GLU A 87 5.38 -8.76 -17.41
C GLU A 87 4.87 -7.73 -16.40
N GLN A 88 4.36 -6.60 -16.88
CA GLN A 88 3.78 -5.54 -16.06
C GLN A 88 2.54 -6.03 -15.30
N ALA A 89 1.70 -6.82 -15.96
CA ALA A 89 0.53 -7.42 -15.33
C ALA A 89 0.91 -8.42 -14.23
N ARG A 90 1.96 -9.23 -14.45
CA ARG A 90 2.49 -10.15 -13.42
C ARG A 90 3.07 -9.39 -12.23
N ASP A 91 3.86 -8.34 -12.46
CA ASP A 91 4.43 -7.53 -11.39
C ASP A 91 3.30 -6.88 -10.53
N LEU A 92 2.25 -6.36 -11.16
CA LEU A 92 1.09 -5.83 -10.43
C LEU A 92 0.37 -6.90 -9.61
N LEU A 93 0.14 -8.07 -10.21
CA LEU A 93 -0.53 -9.16 -9.53
C LEU A 93 0.27 -9.62 -8.30
N GLU A 94 1.59 -9.77 -8.44
CA GLU A 94 2.49 -10.11 -7.33
C GLU A 94 2.43 -9.07 -6.21
N ILE A 95 2.47 -7.76 -6.56
CA ILE A 95 2.31 -6.68 -5.58
C ILE A 95 0.97 -6.79 -4.84
N VAL A 96 -0.14 -7.04 -5.56
CA VAL A 96 -1.47 -7.15 -4.96
C VAL A 96 -1.57 -8.38 -4.06
N GLU A 97 -1.12 -9.54 -4.54
CA GLU A 97 -1.14 -10.81 -3.79
C GLU A 97 -0.32 -10.70 -2.51
N GLU A 98 0.91 -10.23 -2.58
CA GLU A 98 1.79 -10.06 -1.41
C GLU A 98 1.18 -9.07 -0.39
N ARG A 99 0.51 -8.00 -0.85
CA ARG A 99 -0.17 -7.05 0.04
C ARG A 99 -1.41 -7.64 0.71
N VAL A 100 -2.14 -8.53 0.04
CA VAL A 100 -3.27 -9.25 0.63
C VAL A 100 -2.77 -10.26 1.65
N LEU A 101 -1.72 -11.02 1.31
CA LEU A 101 -1.09 -11.99 2.22
C LEU A 101 -0.50 -11.32 3.47
N ASP A 102 0.21 -10.20 3.33
CA ASP A 102 0.79 -9.44 4.45
C ASP A 102 -0.31 -8.92 5.41
N ARG A 103 -1.47 -8.52 4.89
CA ARG A 103 -2.62 -8.09 5.71
C ARG A 103 -3.40 -9.24 6.33
N ALA A 104 -3.45 -10.39 5.66
CA ALA A 104 -4.11 -11.59 6.17
C ALA A 104 -3.30 -12.28 7.28
N ALA A 105 -1.98 -12.05 7.33
CA ALA A 105 -1.16 -12.48 8.43
C ALA A 105 -1.67 -11.83 9.73
N PRO A 106 -1.99 -12.60 10.79
CA PRO A 106 -2.40 -12.02 12.06
C PRO A 106 -1.31 -11.04 12.48
N HIS A 107 -1.68 -9.76 12.66
CA HIS A 107 -0.80 -8.76 13.24
C HIS A 107 -0.23 -9.37 14.51
N ARG A 108 1.03 -9.79 14.47
CA ARG A 108 1.76 -10.32 15.62
C ARG A 108 2.04 -9.12 16.50
N SER A 109 0.99 -8.66 17.17
CA SER A 109 1.02 -7.54 18.10
C SER A 109 2.12 -7.82 19.10
N GLN A 110 2.94 -6.81 19.21
CA GLN A 110 4.12 -6.72 20.03
C GLN A 110 3.70 -6.84 21.51
N GLU A 111 3.56 -8.06 22.02
CA GLU A 111 3.59 -8.33 23.45
C GLU A 111 5.02 -8.05 23.94
N ARG A 112 5.30 -6.78 24.21
CA ARG A 112 6.39 -6.37 25.11
C ARG A 112 5.74 -5.43 26.11
N HIS A 113 6.09 -5.63 27.39
CA HIS A 113 5.56 -5.02 28.63
C HIS A 113 4.38 -5.81 29.23
N ALA A 114 4.45 -6.46 30.40
CA ALA A 114 5.48 -6.47 31.45
C ALA A 114 5.39 -7.78 32.27
N VAL A 115 6.52 -8.48 32.45
CA VAL A 115 6.71 -9.37 33.59
C VAL A 115 7.18 -8.49 34.74
N ALA A 116 6.26 -8.14 35.64
CA ALA A 116 6.63 -7.71 36.98
C ALA A 116 7.08 -8.95 37.75
N GLY A 117 8.38 -9.05 38.03
CA GLY A 117 8.93 -10.00 39.00
C GLY A 117 8.63 -9.54 40.43
N PRO A 118 8.66 -10.45 41.42
CA PRO A 118 8.13 -10.20 42.75
C PRO A 118 9.12 -9.36 43.59
N GLY A 119 8.57 -8.40 44.34
CA GLY A 119 9.21 -7.79 45.50
C GLY A 119 8.66 -8.39 46.78
#